data_AF-A0A0W8G4Z3-F1
#
_entry.id   AF-A0A0W8G4Z3-F1
#
_cell.length_a   1.000
_cell.length_b   1.000
_cell.length_c   1.000
_cell.angle_alpha   90.00
_cell.angle_beta   90.00
_cell.angle_gamma   90.00
#
_symmetry.space_group_name_H-M   'P 1'
#
loop_
_entity.id
_entity.type
_entity.pdbx_description
1 polymer ?
#
loop_
_entity_poly.entity_id
_entity_poly.type
_entity_poly.pdbx_seq_one_letter_code
_entity_poly.pdbx_strand_id
1 'polypeptide(L)'
;MSMAEYLAEGSRRLGLGQFDEAEEAFRQGTCRFPNQPRFLERMAFVAYLQKDLPLARSRYESLAAAGVSGSLSGLGTVLAEMEDYDAVFALVSTHLEEFLAGPANPRFLSQSVNRARDLEKLRDVLLHPRVFHLLERGQILRKLFYFGDEDLVAEFFRSHADSYRTDFAVIGDSHAGSTFGTKVFSQRIPPVFVLPGATIAGFGKRKSTLGVFRNCHKVIAALNPSTLLFKFGQVNVDLGIYYRQFVKNMDINIGNFFIEITKNYIQSIIGLPNTTKYIVCGINMPTLVDTDTAAKYTSRVIFENKNDENLVKELHLKLQQNMPPYEERFQRSLLFNEILRATCEHHGIAYFDLVDLFCQDGKTLVPGIVRDDDHHYFLDDAWSCKVWNHVSEMTGLRELP
;
A
#
# COMPACT_ATOMS: atom_id res chain seq x y z
N MET A 1 19.47 -31.38 34.26
CA MET A 1 18.28 -30.52 34.17
C MET A 1 17.61 -30.71 32.82
N SER A 2 16.28 -30.63 32.76
CA SER A 2 15.50 -30.57 31.51
C SER A 2 15.71 -29.23 30.81
N MET A 3 15.30 -29.12 29.54
CA MET A 3 15.36 -27.84 28.80
C MET A 3 14.61 -26.72 29.53
N ALA A 4 13.42 -27.03 30.07
CA ALA A 4 12.61 -26.09 30.82
C ALA A 4 13.29 -25.64 32.11
N GLU A 5 13.98 -26.56 32.81
CA GLU A 5 14.72 -26.24 34.03
C GLU A 5 15.90 -25.30 33.76
N TYR A 6 16.66 -25.50 32.68
CA TYR A 6 17.75 -24.57 32.31
C TYR A 6 17.21 -23.18 31.96
N LEU A 7 16.13 -23.10 31.19
CA LEU A 7 15.51 -21.82 30.84
C LEU A 7 14.93 -21.10 32.07
N ALA A 8 14.30 -21.85 32.98
CA ALA A 8 13.73 -21.32 34.22
C ALA A 8 14.83 -20.82 35.15
N GLU A 9 15.90 -21.59 35.34
CA GLU A 9 17.02 -21.19 36.19
C GLU A 9 17.72 -19.95 35.63
N GLY A 10 18.08 -19.93 34.34
CA GLY A 10 18.69 -18.75 33.73
C GLY A 10 17.79 -17.51 33.78
N SER A 11 16.49 -17.68 33.56
CA SER A 11 15.53 -16.56 33.68
C SER A 11 15.37 -16.07 35.13
N ARG A 12 15.43 -16.98 36.11
CA ARG A 12 15.42 -16.62 37.54
C ARG A 12 16.67 -15.82 37.91
N ARG A 13 17.85 -16.21 37.43
CA ARG A 13 19.11 -15.48 37.63
C ARG A 13 19.08 -14.10 36.99
N LEU A 14 18.55 -13.99 35.77
CA LEU A 14 18.30 -12.70 35.12
C LEU A 14 17.45 -11.77 35.99
N GLY A 15 16.34 -12.28 36.54
CA GLY A 15 15.46 -11.50 37.42
C GLY A 15 16.12 -11.02 38.73
N LEU A 16 17.23 -11.66 39.13
CA LEU A 16 18.03 -11.28 40.29
C LEU A 16 19.23 -10.38 39.93
N GLY A 17 19.40 -10.00 38.65
CA GLY A 17 20.57 -9.24 38.18
C GLY A 17 21.88 -10.06 38.16
N GLN A 18 21.79 -11.38 38.24
CA GLN A 18 22.93 -12.32 38.24
C GLN A 18 23.25 -12.72 36.80
N PHE A 19 23.85 -11.80 36.05
CA PHE A 19 24.02 -11.94 34.60
C PHE A 19 24.99 -13.06 34.20
N ASP A 20 26.11 -13.21 34.92
CA ASP A 20 27.12 -14.22 34.62
C ASP A 20 26.58 -15.64 34.89
N GLU A 21 25.86 -15.82 36.00
CA GLU A 21 25.22 -17.08 36.35
C GLU A 21 24.04 -17.40 35.41
N ALA A 22 23.31 -16.37 34.96
CA ALA A 22 22.28 -16.53 33.94
C ALA A 22 22.89 -17.01 32.62
N GLU A 23 23.97 -16.36 32.17
CA GLU A 23 24.64 -16.76 30.93
C GLU A 23 25.20 -18.17 31.02
N GLU A 24 25.82 -18.55 32.15
CA GLU A 24 26.31 -19.92 32.36
C GLU A 24 25.18 -20.95 32.33
N ALA A 25 24.03 -20.67 32.95
CA ALA A 25 22.87 -21.55 32.89
C ALA A 25 22.37 -21.74 31.45
N PHE A 26 22.29 -20.66 30.65
CA PHE A 26 21.91 -20.76 29.25
C PHE A 26 22.97 -21.47 28.40
N ARG A 27 24.26 -21.25 28.68
CA ARG A 27 25.41 -21.90 28.01
C ARG A 27 25.39 -23.41 28.23
N GLN A 28 25.19 -23.86 29.47
CA GLN A 28 25.00 -25.28 29.78
C GLN A 28 23.78 -25.87 29.05
N GLY A 29 22.69 -25.09 28.96
CA GLY A 29 21.52 -25.40 28.14
C GLY A 29 21.86 -25.63 26.67
N THR A 30 22.62 -24.73 26.05
CA THR A 30 23.10 -24.86 24.65
C THR A 30 23.98 -26.10 24.47
N CYS A 31 24.90 -26.39 25.40
CA CYS A 31 25.74 -27.59 25.33
C CYS A 31 24.91 -28.89 25.37
N ARG A 32 23.85 -28.91 26.19
CA ARG A 32 22.97 -30.08 26.32
C ARG A 32 21.94 -30.20 25.19
N PHE A 33 21.49 -29.06 24.66
CA PHE A 33 20.45 -28.96 23.63
C PHE A 33 20.91 -28.05 22.48
N PRO A 34 21.89 -28.47 21.67
CA PRO A 34 22.57 -27.61 20.70
C PRO A 34 21.67 -27.04 19.60
N ASN A 35 20.53 -27.68 19.32
CA ASN A 35 19.57 -27.25 18.29
C ASN A 35 18.43 -26.37 18.85
N GLN A 36 18.55 -25.87 20.08
CA GLN A 36 17.52 -25.04 20.70
C GLN A 36 17.92 -23.56 20.68
N PRO A 37 17.45 -22.77 19.68
CA PRO A 37 17.88 -21.39 19.48
C PRO A 37 17.48 -20.45 20.63
N ARG A 38 16.51 -20.85 21.45
CA ARG A 38 16.04 -20.09 22.61
C ARG A 38 17.14 -19.82 23.64
N PHE A 39 18.12 -20.72 23.81
CA PHE A 39 19.24 -20.47 24.71
C PHE A 39 20.15 -19.36 24.18
N LEU A 40 20.45 -19.39 22.88
CA LEU A 40 21.27 -18.36 22.22
C LEU A 40 20.57 -16.99 22.22
N GLU A 41 19.26 -16.96 21.98
CA GLU A 41 18.45 -15.73 22.10
C GLU A 41 18.52 -15.15 23.51
N ARG A 42 18.40 -16.00 24.55
CA ARG A 42 18.54 -15.54 25.93
C ARG A 42 19.94 -15.03 26.25
N MET A 43 20.99 -15.62 25.70
CA MET A 43 22.35 -15.10 25.83
C MET A 43 22.53 -13.74 25.13
N ALA A 44 21.91 -13.54 23.96
CA ALA A 44 21.88 -12.22 23.31
C ALA A 44 21.20 -11.17 24.20
N PHE A 45 20.08 -11.55 24.83
CA PHE A 45 19.36 -10.69 25.78
C PHE A 45 20.15 -10.40 27.06
N VAL A 46 20.94 -11.34 27.58
CA VAL A 46 21.84 -11.09 28.73
C VAL A 46 22.84 -9.98 28.39
N ALA A 47 23.51 -10.08 27.24
CA ALA A 47 24.46 -9.06 26.77
C ALA A 47 23.80 -7.68 26.63
N TYR A 48 22.57 -7.65 26.10
CA TYR A 48 21.77 -6.43 26.01
C TYR A 48 21.50 -5.80 27.39
N LEU A 49 21.08 -6.60 28.38
CA LEU A 49 20.83 -6.13 29.74
C LEU A 49 22.10 -5.65 30.45
N GLN A 50 23.26 -6.24 30.15
CA GLN A 50 24.57 -5.79 30.62
C GLN A 50 25.08 -4.52 29.92
N LYS A 51 24.32 -3.96 28.96
CA LYS A 51 24.71 -2.82 28.12
C LYS A 51 25.94 -3.06 27.24
N ASP A 52 26.28 -4.33 26.98
CA ASP A 52 27.24 -4.72 25.95
C ASP A 52 26.52 -4.80 24.59
N LEU A 53 26.18 -3.64 24.05
CA LEU A 53 25.43 -3.52 22.79
C LEU A 53 26.16 -4.16 21.60
N PRO A 54 27.51 -4.03 21.43
CA PRO A 54 28.22 -4.73 20.36
C PRO A 54 28.08 -6.25 20.43
N LEU A 55 28.20 -6.85 21.62
CA LEU A 55 28.02 -8.29 21.79
C LEU A 55 26.57 -8.72 21.54
N ALA A 56 25.60 -7.95 22.06
CA ALA A 56 24.18 -8.19 21.82
C ALA A 56 23.84 -8.16 20.32
N ARG A 57 24.35 -7.15 19.59
CA ARG A 57 24.19 -7.02 18.14
C ARG A 57 24.73 -8.24 17.41
N SER A 58 25.99 -8.61 17.68
CA SER A 58 26.63 -9.77 17.02
C SER A 58 25.85 -11.07 17.26
N ARG A 59 25.36 -11.28 18.49
CA ARG A 59 24.55 -12.46 18.83
C ARG A 59 23.20 -12.44 18.10
N TYR A 60 22.50 -11.30 18.05
CA TYR A 60 21.23 -11.21 17.33
C TYR A 60 21.38 -11.28 15.80
N GLU A 61 22.44 -10.72 15.22
CA GLU A 61 22.75 -10.87 13.78
C GLU A 61 22.96 -12.33 13.40
N SER A 62 23.70 -13.09 14.23
CA SER A 62 23.90 -14.53 14.01
C SER A 62 22.58 -15.31 14.08
N LEU A 63 21.71 -14.96 15.03
CA LEU A 63 20.38 -15.57 15.17
C LEU A 63 19.44 -15.22 14.00
N ALA A 64 19.48 -13.96 13.55
CA ALA A 64 18.72 -13.49 12.40
C ALA A 64 19.14 -14.22 11.12
N ALA A 65 20.45 -14.35 10.89
CA ALA A 65 21.00 -15.10 9.76
C ALA A 65 20.60 -16.60 9.79
N ALA A 66 20.38 -17.16 10.98
CA ALA A 66 19.90 -18.53 11.18
C ALA A 66 18.37 -18.68 11.08
N GLY A 67 17.63 -17.59 10.82
CA GLY A 67 16.16 -17.60 10.71
C GLY A 67 15.44 -17.84 12.04
N VAL A 68 16.07 -17.52 13.18
CA VAL A 68 15.45 -17.70 14.50
C VAL A 68 14.35 -16.67 14.70
N SER A 69 13.11 -17.14 14.89
CA SER A 69 11.96 -16.27 15.18
C SER A 69 12.21 -15.42 16.43
N GLY A 70 11.93 -14.12 16.36
CA GLY A 70 12.12 -13.16 17.47
C GLY A 70 13.46 -12.43 17.46
N SER A 71 14.49 -12.99 16.83
CA SER A 71 15.85 -12.40 16.79
C SER A 71 15.91 -11.03 16.12
N LEU A 72 15.09 -10.80 15.09
CA LEU A 72 15.01 -9.52 14.38
C LEU A 72 14.47 -8.38 15.26
N SER A 73 13.53 -8.67 16.16
CA SER A 73 13.01 -7.68 17.11
C SER A 73 14.09 -7.30 18.13
N GLY A 74 14.82 -8.30 18.64
CA GLY A 74 15.99 -8.06 19.48
C GLY A 74 17.08 -7.26 18.77
N LEU A 75 17.41 -7.60 17.52
CA LEU A 75 18.39 -6.88 16.71
C LEU A 75 17.96 -5.43 16.47
N GLY A 76 16.70 -5.19 16.09
CA GLY A 76 16.16 -3.85 15.87
C GLY A 76 16.24 -2.99 17.13
N THR A 77 15.98 -3.57 18.31
CA THR A 77 16.10 -2.88 19.60
C THR A 77 17.55 -2.49 19.89
N VAL A 78 18.50 -3.42 19.71
CA VAL A 78 19.93 -3.15 19.93
C VAL A 78 20.43 -2.07 18.97
N LEU A 79 20.13 -2.18 17.68
CA LEU A 79 20.54 -1.20 16.68
C LEU A 79 19.96 0.20 16.97
N ALA A 80 18.71 0.27 17.43
CA ALA A 80 18.09 1.53 17.82
C ALA A 80 18.77 2.15 19.06
N GLU A 81 19.16 1.35 20.06
CA GLU A 81 19.88 1.83 21.25
C GLU A 81 21.33 2.23 20.92
N MET A 82 21.93 1.62 19.89
CA MET A 82 23.23 2.02 19.34
C MET A 82 23.15 3.25 18.41
N GLU A 83 21.95 3.80 18.18
CA GLU A 83 21.68 4.87 17.22
C GLU A 83 22.06 4.54 15.76
N ASP A 84 22.17 3.26 15.40
CA ASP A 84 22.45 2.79 14.03
C ASP A 84 21.14 2.62 13.24
N TYR A 85 20.48 3.75 12.97
CA TYR A 85 19.15 3.75 12.34
C TYR A 85 19.16 3.32 10.87
N ASP A 86 20.28 3.48 10.16
CA ASP A 86 20.44 2.97 8.81
C ASP A 86 20.35 1.43 8.81
N ALA A 87 20.98 0.77 9.78
CA ALA A 87 20.85 -0.67 9.97
C ALA A 87 19.44 -1.08 10.42
N VAL A 88 18.78 -0.30 11.30
CA VAL A 88 17.36 -0.54 11.67
C VAL A 88 16.48 -0.51 10.42
N PHE A 89 16.66 0.49 9.56
CA PHE A 89 15.86 0.63 8.34
C PHE A 89 16.13 -0.50 7.35
N ALA A 90 17.40 -0.88 7.14
CA ALA A 90 17.76 -2.03 6.31
C ALA A 90 17.10 -3.31 6.83
N LEU A 91 17.17 -3.55 8.15
CA LEU A 91 16.58 -4.71 8.82
C LEU A 91 15.07 -4.78 8.62
N VAL A 92 14.36 -3.67 8.88
CA VAL A 92 12.90 -3.58 8.70
C VAL A 92 12.54 -3.74 7.23
N SER A 93 13.29 -3.13 6.31
CA SER A 93 13.02 -3.20 4.88
C SER A 93 13.18 -4.62 4.33
N THR A 94 14.30 -5.28 4.61
CA THR A 94 14.55 -6.67 4.19
C THR A 94 13.49 -7.60 4.75
N HIS A 95 13.16 -7.48 6.04
CA HIS A 95 12.17 -8.36 6.64
C HIS A 95 10.75 -8.11 6.09
N LEU A 96 10.41 -6.84 5.86
CA LEU A 96 9.13 -6.48 5.26
C LEU A 96 9.05 -6.97 3.80
N GLU A 97 10.16 -6.98 3.06
CA GLU A 97 10.25 -7.58 1.72
C GLU A 97 10.09 -9.09 1.74
N GLU A 98 10.79 -9.81 2.62
CA GLU A 98 10.63 -11.26 2.81
C GLU A 98 9.19 -11.64 3.22
N PHE A 99 8.63 -10.86 4.14
CA PHE A 99 7.24 -10.99 4.59
C PHE A 99 6.23 -10.79 3.46
N LEU A 100 6.55 -9.90 2.51
CA LEU A 100 5.73 -9.57 1.34
C LEU A 100 5.95 -10.51 0.14
N ALA A 101 7.15 -11.08 -0.01
CA ALA A 101 7.51 -11.99 -1.09
C ALA A 101 6.93 -13.41 -0.94
N GLY A 102 6.29 -13.70 0.20
CA GLY A 102 5.53 -14.94 0.39
C GLY A 102 4.38 -15.05 -0.63
N PRO A 103 4.12 -16.25 -1.21
CA PRO A 103 3.16 -16.41 -2.29
C PRO A 103 1.75 -15.98 -1.88
N ALA A 104 1.13 -15.11 -2.67
CA ALA A 104 -0.25 -14.66 -2.51
C ALA A 104 -1.24 -15.84 -2.64
N ASN A 105 -1.52 -16.54 -1.54
CA ASN A 105 -2.46 -17.66 -1.48
C ASN A 105 -3.58 -17.37 -0.46
N PRO A 106 -4.87 -17.61 -0.79
CA PRO A 106 -6.02 -17.40 0.12
C PRO A 106 -5.94 -18.13 1.48
N ARG A 107 -5.07 -19.14 1.65
CA ARG A 107 -4.75 -19.73 2.97
C ARG A 107 -4.04 -18.74 3.95
N PHE A 108 -3.70 -17.52 3.51
CA PHE A 108 -2.98 -16.51 4.30
C PHE A 108 -3.80 -15.83 5.41
N LEU A 109 -5.14 -15.86 5.37
CA LEU A 109 -5.98 -15.21 6.39
C LEU A 109 -5.82 -15.85 7.77
N SER A 110 -5.48 -17.13 7.89
CA SER A 110 -5.21 -17.78 9.17
C SER A 110 -3.80 -17.51 9.73
N GLN A 111 -2.87 -17.03 8.90
CA GLN A 111 -1.54 -16.58 9.34
C GLN A 111 -1.53 -15.11 9.81
N SER A 112 -2.60 -14.34 9.53
CA SER A 112 -2.73 -12.93 9.90
C SER A 112 -2.58 -12.66 11.41
N VAL A 113 -3.00 -13.61 12.26
CA VAL A 113 -2.92 -13.48 13.74
C VAL A 113 -1.48 -13.49 14.25
N ASN A 114 -0.60 -14.33 13.69
CA ASN A 114 0.82 -14.32 14.05
C ASN A 114 1.53 -13.07 13.51
N ARG A 115 1.07 -12.57 12.36
CA ARG A 115 1.64 -11.39 11.68
C ARG A 115 1.28 -10.06 12.35
N ALA A 116 0.05 -9.90 12.84
CA ALA A 116 -0.34 -8.75 13.66
C ALA A 116 0.50 -8.69 14.95
N ARG A 117 0.77 -9.86 15.57
CA ARG A 117 1.62 -9.98 16.75
C ARG A 117 3.08 -9.63 16.49
N ASP A 118 3.59 -9.87 15.29
CA ASP A 118 4.96 -9.50 14.91
C ASP A 118 5.07 -7.99 14.56
N LEU A 119 4.03 -7.38 13.98
CA LEU A 119 3.93 -5.92 13.84
C LEU A 119 3.81 -5.22 15.19
N GLU A 120 3.08 -5.81 16.14
CA GLU A 120 2.97 -5.33 17.52
C GLU A 120 4.33 -5.31 18.23
N LYS A 121 5.20 -6.30 17.96
CA LYS A 121 6.59 -6.31 18.48
C LYS A 121 7.50 -5.28 17.83
N LEU A 122 7.15 -4.80 16.63
CA LEU A 122 7.87 -3.72 15.94
C LEU A 122 7.29 -2.34 16.26
N ARG A 123 6.17 -2.26 16.97
CA ARG A 123 5.46 -1.02 17.33
C ARG A 123 6.40 0.00 17.96
N ASP A 124 7.14 -0.39 18.99
CA ASP A 124 8.01 0.54 19.73
C ASP A 124 9.18 1.04 18.88
N VAL A 125 9.66 0.21 17.93
CA VAL A 125 10.70 0.59 16.96
C VAL A 125 10.14 1.55 15.90
N LEU A 126 8.94 1.27 15.38
CA LEU A 126 8.27 2.09 14.37
C LEU A 126 7.81 3.44 14.91
N LEU A 127 7.50 3.53 16.20
CA LEU A 127 7.10 4.76 16.89
C LEU A 127 8.29 5.58 17.42
N HIS A 128 9.54 5.12 17.22
CA HIS A 128 10.72 5.84 17.69
C HIS A 128 10.98 7.14 16.86
N PRO A 129 11.12 8.33 17.50
CA PRO A 129 11.22 9.63 16.81
C PRO A 129 12.40 9.81 15.84
N ARG A 130 13.40 8.93 15.86
CA ARG A 130 14.53 8.94 14.89
C ARG A 130 14.40 7.91 13.77
N VAL A 131 13.71 6.79 14.01
CA VAL A 131 13.31 5.85 12.94
C VAL A 131 12.32 6.58 12.02
N PHE A 132 11.46 7.41 12.61
CA PHE A 132 10.57 8.39 11.99
C PHE A 132 11.14 9.15 10.77
N HIS A 133 12.32 9.76 10.86
CA HIS A 133 12.90 10.53 9.74
C HIS A 133 13.27 9.66 8.54
N LEU A 134 13.51 8.37 8.77
CA LEU A 134 13.73 7.39 7.69
C LEU A 134 12.38 6.87 7.14
N LEU A 135 11.31 6.90 7.95
CA LEU A 135 9.94 6.57 7.57
C LEU A 135 9.24 7.66 6.75
N GLU A 136 9.71 8.92 6.80
CA GLU A 136 9.19 10.07 6.01
C GLU A 136 9.15 9.80 4.50
N ARG A 137 9.89 8.79 3.99
CA ARG A 137 9.85 8.38 2.57
C ARG A 137 8.59 7.59 2.17
N GLY A 138 7.53 7.56 2.97
CA GLY A 138 6.17 7.13 2.60
C GLY A 138 5.95 5.63 2.36
N GLN A 139 7.00 4.84 2.16
CA GLN A 139 6.89 3.42 1.77
C GLN A 139 6.37 2.52 2.90
N ILE A 140 6.73 2.80 4.15
CA ILE A 140 6.29 2.00 5.31
C ILE A 140 4.87 2.38 5.73
N LEU A 141 4.51 3.67 5.68
CA LEU A 141 3.12 4.12 5.90
C LEU A 141 2.12 3.44 4.97
N ARG A 142 2.45 3.37 3.67
CA ARG A 142 1.66 2.65 2.66
C ARG A 142 1.46 1.17 3.04
N LYS A 143 2.48 0.54 3.62
CA LYS A 143 2.45 -0.87 4.03
C LYS A 143 1.70 -1.05 5.36
N LEU A 144 1.85 -0.15 6.34
CA LEU A 144 1.10 -0.19 7.61
C LEU A 144 -0.41 -0.01 7.39
N PHE A 145 -0.82 0.89 6.50
CA PHE A 145 -2.23 1.02 6.09
C PHE A 145 -2.79 -0.26 5.45
N TYR A 146 -1.96 -1.03 4.75
CA TYR A 146 -2.36 -2.25 4.06
C TYR A 146 -2.61 -3.43 5.02
N PHE A 147 -1.91 -3.47 6.16
CA PHE A 147 -1.96 -4.60 7.12
C PHE A 147 -2.99 -4.45 8.24
N GLY A 148 -3.75 -3.36 8.26
CA GLY A 148 -5.05 -3.33 8.94
C GLY A 148 -5.02 -3.16 10.46
N ASP A 149 -3.89 -2.81 11.08
CA ASP A 149 -3.92 -2.31 12.45
C ASP A 149 -4.32 -0.82 12.43
N GLU A 150 -5.64 -0.63 12.40
CA GLU A 150 -6.27 0.69 12.33
C GLU A 150 -5.86 1.57 13.52
N ASP A 151 -5.61 0.96 14.68
CA ASP A 151 -5.21 1.64 15.90
C ASP A 151 -3.75 2.04 15.87
N LEU A 152 -2.86 1.15 15.41
CA LEU A 152 -1.43 1.47 15.24
C LEU A 152 -1.20 2.58 14.23
N VAL A 153 -1.91 2.56 13.10
CA VAL A 153 -1.81 3.63 12.08
C VAL A 153 -2.34 4.94 12.66
N ALA A 154 -3.51 4.92 13.30
CA ALA A 154 -4.07 6.13 13.89
C ALA A 154 -3.20 6.66 15.04
N GLU A 155 -2.60 5.79 15.85
CA GLU A 155 -1.68 6.15 16.94
C GLU A 155 -0.34 6.67 16.43
N PHE A 156 0.18 6.08 15.35
CA PHE A 156 1.35 6.58 14.64
C PHE A 156 1.14 8.02 14.18
N PHE A 157 0.01 8.31 13.54
CA PHE A 157 -0.30 9.68 13.11
C PHE A 157 -0.63 10.61 14.29
N ARG A 158 -1.35 10.15 15.31
CA ARG A 158 -1.65 10.97 16.50
C ARG A 158 -0.39 11.36 17.26
N SER A 159 0.57 10.45 17.40
CA SER A 159 1.83 10.72 18.12
C SER A 159 2.78 11.66 17.36
N HIS A 160 2.51 11.92 16.07
CA HIS A 160 3.35 12.74 15.20
C HIS A 160 2.57 13.75 14.35
N ALA A 161 1.34 14.11 14.75
CA ALA A 161 0.42 14.89 13.93
C ALA A 161 0.99 16.28 13.56
N ASP A 162 1.75 16.89 14.48
CA ASP A 162 2.38 18.20 14.27
C ASP A 162 3.53 18.14 13.24
N SER A 163 4.15 16.98 13.07
CA SER A 163 5.25 16.75 12.11
C SER A 163 4.74 16.34 10.72
N TYR A 164 3.46 15.94 10.59
CA TYR A 164 2.89 15.37 9.36
C TYR A 164 1.86 16.24 8.65
N ARG A 165 1.72 17.52 9.03
CA ARG A 165 0.85 18.41 8.27
C ARG A 165 1.42 18.58 6.86
N THR A 166 0.85 17.87 5.90
CA THR A 166 1.25 18.00 4.49
C THR A 166 0.32 18.97 3.80
N ASP A 167 0.86 19.92 3.03
CA ASP A 167 0.00 20.86 2.32
C ASP A 167 -0.81 20.18 1.21
N PHE A 168 -0.27 19.11 0.62
CA PHE A 168 -0.90 18.34 -0.44
C PHE A 168 -0.91 16.85 -0.04
N ALA A 169 -1.78 16.02 -0.61
CA ALA A 169 -1.72 14.56 -0.54
C ALA A 169 -2.50 13.94 -1.70
N VAL A 170 -2.17 12.69 -2.07
CA VAL A 170 -2.86 11.96 -3.13
C VAL A 170 -3.46 10.68 -2.56
N ILE A 171 -4.73 10.42 -2.89
CA ILE A 171 -5.41 9.16 -2.57
C ILE A 171 -5.99 8.58 -3.85
N GLY A 172 -5.74 7.29 -4.09
CA GLY A 172 -6.27 6.64 -5.29
C GLY A 172 -6.12 5.14 -5.30
N ASP A 173 -6.46 4.53 -6.44
CA ASP A 173 -6.23 3.09 -6.68
C ASP A 173 -4.79 2.84 -7.15
N SER A 174 -4.50 1.64 -7.68
CA SER A 174 -3.16 1.29 -8.15
C SER A 174 -2.65 2.21 -9.26
N HIS A 175 -3.54 2.85 -10.03
CA HIS A 175 -3.15 3.82 -11.05
C HIS A 175 -2.64 5.12 -10.46
N ALA A 176 -3.12 5.52 -9.28
CA ALA A 176 -2.52 6.64 -8.54
C ALA A 176 -1.08 6.31 -8.12
N GLY A 177 -0.83 5.06 -7.73
CA GLY A 177 0.52 4.59 -7.43
C GLY A 177 1.45 4.61 -8.63
N SER A 178 0.99 4.17 -9.80
CA SER A 178 1.80 4.19 -11.02
C SER A 178 2.05 5.61 -11.55
N THR A 179 1.07 6.51 -11.39
CA THR A 179 1.15 7.88 -11.91
C THR A 179 1.90 8.82 -10.98
N PHE A 180 1.67 8.74 -9.67
CA PHE A 180 2.20 9.69 -8.69
C PHE A 180 3.16 9.05 -7.68
N GLY A 181 3.33 7.74 -7.68
CA GLY A 181 4.22 7.03 -6.75
C GLY A 181 5.65 6.83 -7.25
N THR A 182 6.08 7.56 -8.30
CA THR A 182 7.42 7.43 -8.87
C THR A 182 8.47 8.08 -7.97
N LYS A 183 9.76 7.75 -8.18
CA LYS A 183 10.85 8.26 -7.34
C LYS A 183 10.90 9.80 -7.38
N VAL A 184 10.81 10.38 -8.58
CA VAL A 184 10.73 11.84 -8.79
C VAL A 184 9.59 12.45 -7.99
N PHE A 185 8.41 11.81 -8.01
CA PHE A 185 7.28 12.30 -7.23
C PHE A 185 7.56 12.20 -5.73
N SER A 186 7.98 11.03 -5.23
CA SER A 186 8.22 10.81 -3.80
C SER A 186 9.32 11.69 -3.18
N GLN A 187 10.24 12.20 -3.99
CA GLN A 187 11.31 13.11 -3.53
C GLN A 187 10.86 14.57 -3.43
N ARG A 188 9.81 14.94 -4.17
CA ARG A 188 9.34 16.32 -4.27
C ARG A 188 7.98 16.53 -3.62
N ILE A 189 7.12 15.52 -3.55
CA ILE A 189 5.66 15.69 -3.43
C ILE A 189 5.13 14.81 -2.28
N PRO A 190 3.98 15.18 -1.70
CA PRO A 190 3.37 14.48 -0.58
C PRO A 190 3.10 12.98 -0.74
N PRO A 191 2.77 12.34 0.40
CA PRO A 191 2.44 10.94 0.45
C PRO A 191 1.29 10.56 -0.50
N VAL A 192 1.51 9.48 -1.25
CA VAL A 192 0.54 8.85 -2.14
C VAL A 192 -0.03 7.60 -1.47
N PHE A 193 -1.32 7.66 -1.14
CA PHE A 193 -2.05 6.56 -0.52
C PHE A 193 -2.79 5.76 -1.58
N VAL A 194 -2.23 4.59 -1.88
CA VAL A 194 -2.83 3.64 -2.80
C VAL A 194 -3.74 2.70 -2.04
N LEU A 195 -5.00 2.62 -2.45
CA LEU A 195 -6.00 1.66 -2.00
C LEU A 195 -6.24 0.64 -3.13
N PRO A 196 -5.52 -0.50 -3.16
CA PRO A 196 -5.62 -1.45 -4.27
C PRO A 196 -7.03 -2.00 -4.44
N GLY A 197 -7.48 -2.12 -5.70
CA GLY A 197 -8.83 -2.58 -6.04
C GLY A 197 -9.95 -1.61 -5.64
N ALA A 198 -9.63 -0.45 -5.09
CA ALA A 198 -10.61 0.59 -4.85
C ALA A 198 -11.21 1.07 -6.17
N THR A 199 -12.49 1.40 -6.12
CA THR A 199 -13.28 1.83 -7.26
C THR A 199 -14.11 3.04 -6.85
N ILE A 200 -14.47 3.91 -7.79
CA ILE A 200 -15.35 5.06 -7.47
C ILE A 200 -16.73 4.58 -7.00
N ALA A 201 -17.22 3.45 -7.54
CA ALA A 201 -18.48 2.84 -7.09
C ALA A 201 -18.37 2.29 -5.66
N GLY A 202 -17.19 1.83 -5.24
CA GLY A 202 -16.91 1.41 -3.86
C GLY A 202 -16.73 2.60 -2.92
N PHE A 203 -16.13 3.68 -3.40
CA PHE A 203 -16.00 4.94 -2.67
C PHE A 203 -17.37 5.56 -2.37
N GLY A 204 -18.27 5.57 -3.36
CA GLY A 204 -19.63 6.10 -3.23
C GLY A 204 -20.54 5.37 -2.22
N LYS A 205 -20.10 4.25 -1.65
CA LYS A 205 -20.88 3.44 -0.72
C LYS A 205 -20.36 3.62 0.71
N ARG A 206 -21.25 4.00 1.63
CA ARG A 206 -20.96 4.07 3.08
C ARG A 206 -20.41 2.76 3.65
N LYS A 207 -20.90 1.62 3.16
CA LYS A 207 -20.42 0.27 3.49
C LYS A 207 -19.93 -0.42 2.21
N SER A 208 -18.66 -0.24 1.87
CA SER A 208 -17.98 -1.02 0.82
C SER A 208 -17.13 -2.12 1.43
N THR A 209 -16.94 -3.23 0.71
CA THR A 209 -16.10 -4.36 1.14
C THR A 209 -14.68 -3.92 1.51
N LEU A 210 -14.13 -2.94 0.78
CA LEU A 210 -12.80 -2.40 1.01
C LEU A 210 -12.77 -1.19 1.97
N GLY A 211 -13.94 -0.73 2.44
CA GLY A 211 -14.04 0.43 3.34
C GLY A 211 -13.39 1.71 2.80
N VAL A 212 -13.36 1.90 1.47
CA VAL A 212 -12.58 2.95 0.79
C VAL A 212 -12.84 4.33 1.39
N PHE A 213 -14.11 4.71 1.54
CA PHE A 213 -14.52 6.00 2.11
C PHE A 213 -14.01 6.20 3.55
N ARG A 214 -14.14 5.16 4.39
CA ARG A 214 -13.64 5.17 5.77
C ARG A 214 -12.12 5.31 5.80
N ASN A 215 -11.41 4.64 4.89
CA ASN A 215 -9.95 4.74 4.82
C ASN A 215 -9.51 6.14 4.37
N CYS A 216 -10.25 6.80 3.47
CA CYS A 216 -9.97 8.18 3.09
C CYS A 216 -10.15 9.14 4.27
N HIS A 217 -11.22 9.00 5.06
CA HIS A 217 -11.40 9.78 6.29
C HIS A 217 -10.21 9.63 7.26
N LYS A 218 -9.68 8.42 7.40
CA LYS A 218 -8.52 8.17 8.26
C LYS A 218 -7.27 8.88 7.75
N VAL A 219 -6.99 8.78 6.46
CA VAL A 219 -5.86 9.48 5.82
C VAL A 219 -6.00 11.00 5.99
N ILE A 220 -7.21 11.54 5.80
CA ILE A 220 -7.46 12.98 5.97
C ILE A 220 -7.28 13.40 7.44
N ALA A 221 -7.84 12.65 8.39
CA ALA A 221 -7.69 12.96 9.81
C ALA A 221 -6.23 12.85 10.28
N ALA A 222 -5.49 11.91 9.70
CA ALA A 222 -4.09 11.65 10.01
C ALA A 222 -3.13 12.75 9.51
N LEU A 223 -3.31 13.20 8.27
CA LEU A 223 -2.39 14.14 7.63
C LEU A 223 -2.86 15.59 7.70
N ASN A 224 -4.16 15.78 7.94
CA ASN A 224 -4.84 17.07 7.91
C ASN A 224 -4.43 17.93 6.69
N PRO A 225 -4.53 17.38 5.46
CA PRO A 225 -3.93 18.04 4.31
C PRO A 225 -4.72 19.26 3.89
N SER A 226 -4.03 20.33 3.50
CA SER A 226 -4.70 21.54 3.00
C SER A 226 -5.38 21.30 1.65
N THR A 227 -4.79 20.41 0.83
CA THR A 227 -5.28 20.02 -0.49
C THR A 227 -5.15 18.51 -0.68
N LEU A 228 -6.16 17.88 -1.25
CA LEU A 228 -6.21 16.45 -1.50
C LEU A 228 -6.62 16.14 -2.94
N LEU A 229 -5.78 15.37 -3.62
CA LEU A 229 -6.01 14.87 -4.97
C LEU A 229 -6.56 13.44 -4.93
N PHE A 230 -7.69 13.22 -5.58
CA PHE A 230 -8.26 11.90 -5.77
C PHE A 230 -8.02 11.36 -7.19
N LYS A 231 -7.57 10.11 -7.30
CA LYS A 231 -7.47 9.41 -8.60
C LYS A 231 -8.02 7.98 -8.48
N PHE A 232 -9.26 7.80 -8.92
CA PHE A 232 -9.98 6.54 -8.88
C PHE A 232 -10.79 6.36 -10.16
N GLY A 233 -11.12 5.11 -10.49
CA GLY A 233 -12.28 4.80 -11.32
C GLY A 233 -11.99 4.08 -12.62
N GLN A 234 -10.72 3.91 -13.00
CA GLN A 234 -10.36 3.20 -14.22
C GLN A 234 -10.93 1.76 -14.20
N VAL A 235 -10.82 1.09 -13.05
CA VAL A 235 -11.41 -0.24 -12.81
C VAL A 235 -12.92 -0.26 -13.09
N ASN A 236 -13.67 0.81 -12.85
CA ASN A 236 -15.11 0.84 -13.12
C ASN A 236 -15.43 0.84 -14.61
N VAL A 237 -14.60 1.51 -15.41
CA VAL A 237 -14.75 1.61 -16.87
C VAL A 237 -14.22 0.34 -17.53
N ASP A 238 -12.99 -0.08 -17.19
CA ASP A 238 -12.31 -1.20 -17.83
C ASP A 238 -12.83 -2.57 -17.38
N LEU A 239 -13.31 -2.70 -16.15
CA LEU A 239 -13.72 -3.99 -15.58
C LEU A 239 -15.17 -3.99 -15.08
N GLY A 240 -15.60 -2.89 -14.48
CA GLY A 240 -16.90 -2.77 -13.80
C GLY A 240 -18.11 -2.94 -14.74
N ILE A 241 -18.02 -2.43 -15.96
CA ILE A 241 -19.06 -2.61 -17.01
C ILE A 241 -19.23 -4.11 -17.30
N TYR A 242 -18.14 -4.79 -17.62
CA TYR A 242 -18.17 -6.21 -18.00
C TYR A 242 -18.52 -7.11 -16.82
N TYR A 243 -18.07 -6.81 -15.61
CA TYR A 243 -18.52 -7.54 -14.42
C TYR A 243 -20.04 -7.51 -14.29
N ARG A 244 -20.66 -6.35 -14.49
CA ARG A 244 -22.11 -6.23 -14.39
C ARG A 244 -22.83 -6.92 -15.56
N GLN A 245 -22.32 -6.81 -16.78
CA GLN A 245 -22.88 -7.48 -17.95
C GLN A 245 -22.78 -9.01 -17.84
N PHE A 246 -21.58 -9.55 -17.60
CA PHE A 246 -21.33 -10.99 -17.69
C PHE A 246 -21.50 -11.75 -16.37
N VAL A 247 -21.19 -11.12 -15.22
CA VAL A 247 -21.32 -11.77 -13.89
C VAL A 247 -22.68 -11.48 -13.26
N LYS A 248 -23.23 -10.28 -13.45
CA LYS A 248 -24.53 -9.89 -12.88
C LYS A 248 -25.69 -9.99 -13.88
N ASN A 249 -25.41 -10.31 -15.14
CA ASN A 249 -26.42 -10.41 -16.20
C ASN A 249 -27.30 -9.15 -16.30
N MET A 250 -26.67 -7.97 -16.19
CA MET A 250 -27.34 -6.68 -16.26
C MET A 250 -27.20 -6.09 -17.66
N ASP A 251 -28.30 -5.59 -18.21
CA ASP A 251 -28.24 -4.65 -19.33
C ASP A 251 -27.85 -3.27 -18.81
N ILE A 252 -26.85 -2.65 -19.43
CA ILE A 252 -26.23 -1.41 -18.94
C ILE A 252 -26.21 -0.37 -20.04
N ASN A 253 -26.95 0.71 -19.81
CA ASN A 253 -26.70 1.95 -20.53
C ASN A 253 -25.44 2.62 -19.95
N ILE A 254 -24.36 2.66 -20.73
CA ILE A 254 -23.04 3.13 -20.29
C ILE A 254 -23.09 4.57 -19.77
N GLY A 255 -23.77 5.47 -20.49
CA GLY A 255 -23.87 6.88 -20.08
C GLY A 255 -24.58 7.06 -18.75
N ASN A 256 -25.74 6.42 -18.56
CA ASN A 256 -26.47 6.44 -17.29
C ASN A 256 -25.64 5.84 -16.15
N PHE A 257 -24.93 4.74 -16.42
CA PHE A 257 -24.04 4.13 -15.44
C PHE A 257 -22.94 5.09 -14.99
N PHE A 258 -22.27 5.78 -15.94
CA PHE A 258 -21.23 6.76 -15.64
C PHE A 258 -21.77 7.95 -14.85
N ILE A 259 -22.92 8.50 -15.23
CA ILE A 259 -23.58 9.59 -14.48
C ILE A 259 -23.86 9.16 -13.04
N GLU A 260 -24.39 7.96 -12.83
CA GLU A 260 -24.71 7.47 -11.49
C GLU A 260 -23.45 7.35 -10.61
N ILE A 261 -22.40 6.69 -11.11
CA ILE A 261 -21.20 6.43 -10.30
C ILE A 261 -20.39 7.70 -10.03
N THR A 262 -20.29 8.61 -11.00
CA THR A 262 -19.60 9.90 -10.83
C THR A 262 -20.35 10.80 -9.85
N LYS A 263 -21.68 10.90 -9.95
CA LYS A 263 -22.51 11.61 -8.98
C LYS A 263 -22.29 11.08 -7.56
N ASN A 264 -22.39 9.77 -7.35
CA ASN A 264 -22.20 9.18 -6.02
C ASN A 264 -20.78 9.40 -5.47
N TYR A 265 -19.78 9.33 -6.35
CA TYR A 265 -18.39 9.58 -6.01
C TYR A 265 -18.15 11.02 -5.55
N ILE A 266 -18.61 12.00 -6.33
CA ILE A 266 -18.46 13.42 -5.99
C ILE A 266 -19.26 13.79 -4.75
N GLN A 267 -20.48 13.30 -4.59
CA GLN A 267 -21.27 13.48 -3.37
C GLN A 267 -20.56 12.94 -2.12
N SER A 268 -19.83 11.84 -2.27
CA SER A 268 -19.03 11.30 -1.17
C SER A 268 -17.83 12.17 -0.87
N ILE A 269 -17.13 12.72 -1.87
CA ILE A 269 -16.03 13.68 -1.66
C ILE A 269 -16.52 14.93 -0.91
N ILE A 270 -17.69 15.47 -1.29
CA ILE A 270 -18.30 16.62 -0.60
C ILE A 270 -18.60 16.31 0.88
N GLY A 271 -18.89 15.05 1.20
CA GLY A 271 -19.13 14.59 2.57
C GLY A 271 -17.87 14.47 3.44
N LEU A 272 -16.68 14.67 2.88
CA LEU A 272 -15.41 14.69 3.61
C LEU A 272 -15.20 16.04 4.34
N PRO A 273 -14.25 16.16 5.30
CA PRO A 273 -14.05 17.38 6.08
C PRO A 273 -13.87 18.65 5.23
N ASN A 274 -14.50 19.77 5.61
CA ASN A 274 -14.53 20.99 4.79
C ASN A 274 -13.24 21.84 4.82
N THR A 275 -12.24 21.46 5.62
CA THR A 275 -10.97 22.18 5.76
C THR A 275 -9.97 21.86 4.65
N THR A 276 -10.28 20.89 3.78
CA THR A 276 -9.39 20.41 2.72
C THR A 276 -9.94 20.81 1.36
N LYS A 277 -9.10 21.42 0.51
CA LYS A 277 -9.41 21.65 -0.91
C LYS A 277 -9.36 20.31 -1.66
N TYR A 278 -10.40 20.00 -2.41
CA TYR A 278 -10.48 18.75 -3.17
C TYR A 278 -10.20 18.94 -4.65
N ILE A 279 -9.42 18.02 -5.20
CA ILE A 279 -9.08 17.95 -6.62
C ILE A 279 -9.33 16.53 -7.10
N VAL A 280 -9.91 16.39 -8.29
CA VAL A 280 -10.15 15.08 -8.92
C VAL A 280 -9.34 14.97 -10.19
N CYS A 281 -8.54 13.91 -10.28
CA CYS A 281 -7.86 13.50 -11.51
C CYS A 281 -8.74 12.51 -12.28
N GLY A 282 -8.93 12.75 -13.57
CA GLY A 282 -9.57 11.80 -14.48
C GLY A 282 -8.86 10.45 -14.55
N ILE A 283 -9.54 9.47 -15.12
CA ILE A 283 -8.98 8.13 -15.35
C ILE A 283 -7.99 8.17 -16.52
N ASN A 284 -7.10 7.19 -16.53
CA ASN A 284 -6.21 6.99 -17.66
C ASN A 284 -6.99 6.39 -18.84
N MET A 285 -6.50 6.63 -20.05
CA MET A 285 -6.97 5.92 -21.24
C MET A 285 -6.50 4.46 -21.22
N PRO A 286 -7.24 3.53 -21.82
CA PRO A 286 -6.91 2.11 -21.80
C PRO A 286 -5.53 1.87 -22.42
N THR A 287 -4.71 1.03 -21.80
CA THR A 287 -3.37 0.70 -22.33
C THR A 287 -3.34 -0.61 -23.13
N LEU A 288 -4.24 -1.55 -22.82
CA LEU A 288 -4.33 -2.83 -23.50
C LEU A 288 -4.96 -2.62 -24.88
N VAL A 289 -4.13 -2.42 -25.91
CA VAL A 289 -4.60 -2.15 -27.29
C VAL A 289 -5.28 -3.36 -27.89
N ASP A 290 -4.66 -4.53 -27.79
CA ASP A 290 -5.21 -5.77 -28.32
C ASP A 290 -6.48 -6.21 -27.57
N THR A 291 -7.54 -6.49 -28.32
CA THR A 291 -8.86 -6.89 -27.79
C THR A 291 -8.77 -8.21 -27.03
N ASP A 292 -7.98 -9.18 -27.53
CA ASP A 292 -7.83 -10.49 -26.89
C ASP A 292 -7.09 -10.36 -25.55
N THR A 293 -6.04 -9.56 -25.51
CA THR A 293 -5.27 -9.26 -24.30
C THR A 293 -6.13 -8.54 -23.27
N ALA A 294 -6.93 -7.55 -23.70
CA ALA A 294 -7.90 -6.89 -22.83
C ALA A 294 -8.96 -7.86 -22.28
N ALA A 295 -9.48 -8.77 -23.11
CA ALA A 295 -10.45 -9.78 -22.70
C ALA A 295 -9.86 -10.79 -21.70
N LYS A 296 -8.62 -11.25 -21.93
CA LYS A 296 -7.87 -12.13 -21.02
C LYS A 296 -7.59 -11.46 -19.68
N TYR A 297 -7.15 -10.20 -19.70
CA TYR A 297 -6.92 -9.43 -18.49
C TYR A 297 -8.22 -9.26 -17.69
N THR A 298 -9.29 -8.84 -18.38
CA THR A 298 -10.59 -8.61 -17.76
C THR A 298 -11.15 -9.89 -17.15
N SER A 299 -11.17 -11.01 -17.90
CA SER A 299 -11.68 -12.29 -17.42
C SER A 299 -10.95 -12.79 -16.19
N ARG A 300 -9.61 -12.67 -16.17
CA ARG A 300 -8.78 -13.04 -15.01
C ARG A 300 -9.24 -12.35 -13.74
N VAL A 301 -9.55 -11.05 -13.82
CA VAL A 301 -9.94 -10.25 -12.66
C VAL A 301 -11.41 -10.50 -12.28
N ILE A 302 -12.35 -10.39 -13.23
CA ILE A 302 -13.78 -10.43 -12.89
C ILE A 302 -14.29 -11.83 -12.53
N PHE A 303 -13.55 -12.88 -12.89
CA PHE A 303 -13.87 -14.28 -12.58
C PHE A 303 -12.96 -14.93 -11.54
N GLU A 304 -12.04 -14.18 -10.91
CA GLU A 304 -11.05 -14.73 -9.95
C GLU A 304 -11.68 -15.54 -8.80
N ASN A 305 -12.92 -15.21 -8.42
CA ASN A 305 -13.65 -15.82 -7.31
C ASN A 305 -14.61 -16.93 -7.76
N LYS A 306 -14.51 -17.40 -9.00
CA LYS A 306 -15.36 -18.47 -9.55
C LYS A 306 -14.60 -19.80 -9.53
N ASN A 307 -15.20 -20.81 -8.89
CA ASN A 307 -14.58 -22.13 -8.74
C ASN A 307 -14.94 -23.10 -9.88
N ASP A 308 -15.94 -22.79 -10.70
CA ASP A 308 -16.36 -23.64 -11.82
C ASP A 308 -15.55 -23.30 -13.08
N GLU A 309 -14.57 -24.14 -13.40
CA GLU A 309 -13.69 -23.93 -14.55
C GLU A 309 -14.43 -23.92 -15.89
N ASN A 310 -15.50 -24.71 -16.04
CA ASN A 310 -16.26 -24.78 -17.29
C ASN A 310 -17.05 -23.48 -17.49
N LEU A 311 -17.69 -23.00 -16.42
CA LEU A 311 -18.36 -21.70 -16.43
C LEU A 311 -17.37 -20.57 -16.72
N VAL A 312 -16.17 -20.59 -16.12
CA VAL A 312 -15.14 -19.56 -16.38
C VAL A 312 -14.70 -19.58 -17.85
N LYS A 313 -14.50 -20.76 -18.45
CA LYS A 313 -14.18 -20.89 -19.88
C LYS A 313 -15.30 -20.36 -20.76
N GLU A 314 -16.55 -20.70 -20.47
CA GLU A 314 -17.72 -20.21 -21.21
C GLU A 314 -17.82 -18.67 -21.13
N LEU A 315 -17.71 -18.11 -19.94
CA LEU A 315 -17.79 -16.67 -19.72
C LEU A 315 -16.61 -15.93 -20.37
N HIS A 316 -15.41 -16.52 -20.38
CA HIS A 316 -14.26 -15.95 -21.08
C HIS A 316 -14.49 -15.88 -22.60
N LEU A 317 -15.00 -16.95 -23.20
CA LEU A 317 -15.34 -16.96 -24.63
C LEU A 317 -16.41 -15.91 -24.97
N LYS A 318 -17.46 -15.81 -24.16
CA LYS A 318 -18.49 -14.76 -24.32
C LYS A 318 -17.90 -13.36 -24.21
N LEU A 319 -17.05 -13.11 -23.21
CA LEU A 319 -16.39 -11.82 -23.05
C LEU A 319 -15.49 -11.51 -24.24
N GLN A 320 -14.68 -12.46 -24.70
CA GLN A 320 -13.79 -12.27 -25.85
C GLN A 320 -14.58 -11.89 -27.12
N GLN A 321 -15.70 -12.56 -27.37
CA GLN A 321 -16.58 -12.27 -28.52
C GLN A 321 -17.27 -10.91 -28.45
N ASN A 322 -17.42 -10.34 -27.24
CA ASN A 322 -18.16 -9.10 -26.99
C ASN A 322 -17.26 -7.96 -26.48
N MET A 323 -15.94 -8.18 -26.39
CA MET A 323 -15.01 -7.16 -25.95
C MET A 323 -14.91 -6.12 -27.07
N PRO A 324 -15.28 -4.86 -26.81
CA PRO A 324 -15.21 -3.81 -27.83
C PRO A 324 -13.77 -3.56 -28.29
N PRO A 325 -13.60 -3.10 -29.54
CA PRO A 325 -12.29 -2.72 -30.06
C PRO A 325 -11.69 -1.57 -29.23
N TYR A 326 -10.37 -1.40 -29.32
CA TYR A 326 -9.63 -0.37 -28.59
C TYR A 326 -10.25 1.02 -28.71
N GLU A 327 -10.58 1.47 -29.92
CA GLU A 327 -11.15 2.81 -30.15
C GLU A 327 -12.42 3.03 -29.34
N GLU A 328 -13.33 2.05 -29.30
CA GLU A 328 -14.55 2.18 -28.51
C GLU A 328 -14.26 2.21 -27.00
N ARG A 329 -13.31 1.39 -26.51
CA ARG A 329 -12.86 1.46 -25.11
C ARG A 329 -12.25 2.82 -24.78
N PHE A 330 -11.48 3.38 -25.69
CA PHE A 330 -10.89 4.70 -25.56
C PHE A 330 -11.97 5.79 -25.48
N GLN A 331 -12.96 5.75 -26.39
CA GLN A 331 -14.09 6.68 -26.37
C GLN A 331 -14.92 6.56 -25.07
N ARG A 332 -15.06 5.35 -24.51
CA ARG A 332 -15.71 5.17 -23.19
C ARG A 332 -14.94 5.87 -22.07
N SER A 333 -13.60 5.81 -22.07
CA SER A 333 -12.79 6.51 -21.07
C SER A 333 -12.85 8.03 -21.24
N LEU A 334 -12.88 8.54 -22.47
CA LEU A 334 -13.11 9.97 -22.74
C LEU A 334 -14.47 10.43 -22.24
N LEU A 335 -15.55 9.70 -22.58
CA LEU A 335 -16.90 9.99 -22.12
C LEU A 335 -16.99 9.98 -20.59
N PHE A 336 -16.34 9.02 -19.94
CA PHE A 336 -16.28 8.99 -18.48
C PHE A 336 -15.60 10.24 -17.90
N ASN A 337 -14.45 10.64 -18.45
CA ASN A 337 -13.72 11.83 -18.01
C ASN A 337 -14.53 13.12 -18.24
N GLU A 338 -15.25 13.23 -19.36
CA GLU A 338 -16.14 14.36 -19.64
C GLU A 338 -17.27 14.46 -18.59
N ILE A 339 -17.95 13.35 -18.31
CA ILE A 339 -19.02 13.30 -17.30
C ILE A 339 -18.46 13.63 -15.90
N LEU A 340 -17.28 13.08 -15.57
CA LEU A 340 -16.62 13.35 -14.28
C LEU A 340 -16.24 14.82 -14.15
N ARG A 341 -15.68 15.44 -15.20
CA ARG A 341 -15.35 16.86 -15.27
C ARG A 341 -16.59 17.73 -15.04
N ALA A 342 -17.65 17.50 -15.82
CA ALA A 342 -18.90 18.25 -15.69
C ALA A 342 -19.51 18.12 -14.29
N THR A 343 -19.42 16.92 -13.68
CA THR A 343 -19.89 16.69 -12.30
C THR A 343 -19.04 17.45 -11.27
N CYS A 344 -17.73 17.50 -11.45
CA CYS A 344 -16.83 18.28 -10.58
C CYS A 344 -17.12 19.78 -10.69
N GLU A 345 -17.23 20.31 -11.92
CA GLU A 345 -17.54 21.72 -12.19
C GLU A 345 -18.87 22.14 -11.58
N HIS A 346 -19.92 21.32 -11.74
CA HIS A 346 -21.23 21.57 -11.14
C HIS A 346 -21.17 21.71 -9.60
N HIS A 347 -20.23 21.02 -8.96
CA HIS A 347 -20.06 21.03 -7.50
C HIS A 347 -18.90 21.92 -7.02
N GLY A 348 -18.27 22.70 -7.91
CA GLY A 348 -17.14 23.56 -7.56
C GLY A 348 -15.89 22.81 -7.09
N ILE A 349 -15.71 21.57 -7.54
CA ILE A 349 -14.50 20.76 -7.27
C ILE A 349 -13.52 20.93 -8.43
N ALA A 350 -12.25 21.16 -8.12
CA ALA A 350 -11.22 21.28 -9.14
C ALA A 350 -11.01 19.93 -9.86
N TYR A 351 -10.84 19.97 -11.18
CA TYR A 351 -10.65 18.79 -12.01
C TYR A 351 -9.48 19.00 -12.97
N PHE A 352 -8.74 17.93 -13.23
CA PHE A 352 -7.85 17.81 -14.38
C PHE A 352 -7.78 16.35 -14.84
N ASP A 353 -7.24 16.10 -16.03
CA ASP A 353 -6.84 14.77 -16.48
C ASP A 353 -5.53 14.84 -17.25
N LEU A 354 -5.02 13.68 -17.66
CA LEU A 354 -3.71 13.56 -18.30
C LEU A 354 -3.85 13.22 -19.79
N VAL A 355 -5.03 13.42 -20.38
CA VAL A 355 -5.30 13.08 -21.79
C VAL A 355 -4.39 13.91 -22.69
N ASP A 356 -4.35 15.23 -22.50
CA ASP A 356 -3.53 16.12 -23.34
C ASP A 356 -2.02 15.84 -23.22
N LEU A 357 -1.59 15.25 -22.09
CA LEU A 357 -0.19 14.91 -21.87
C LEU A 357 0.19 13.57 -22.51
N PHE A 358 -0.71 12.59 -22.47
CA PHE A 358 -0.43 11.21 -22.83
C PHE A 358 -1.05 10.76 -24.14
N CYS A 359 -1.89 11.59 -24.79
CA CYS A 359 -2.54 11.26 -26.03
C CYS A 359 -2.07 12.17 -27.17
N GLN A 360 -1.49 11.57 -28.20
CA GLN A 360 -1.28 12.19 -29.50
C GLN A 360 -2.61 12.20 -30.26
N ASP A 361 -2.93 13.33 -30.88
CA ASP A 361 -4.14 13.56 -31.68
C ASP A 361 -5.46 13.25 -30.95
N GLY A 362 -5.44 13.23 -29.61
CA GLY A 362 -6.58 12.92 -28.76
C GLY A 362 -7.08 11.46 -28.85
N LYS A 363 -6.32 10.54 -29.46
CA LYS A 363 -6.76 9.15 -29.68
C LYS A 363 -5.70 8.08 -29.46
N THR A 364 -4.42 8.45 -29.54
CA THR A 364 -3.32 7.47 -29.49
C THR A 364 -2.43 7.75 -28.31
N LEU A 365 -2.15 6.74 -27.48
CA LEU A 365 -1.19 6.90 -26.39
C LEU A 365 0.22 7.17 -26.91
N VAL A 366 0.95 8.09 -26.28
CA VAL A 366 2.34 8.39 -26.63
C VAL A 366 3.20 7.13 -26.44
N PRO A 367 4.10 6.78 -27.38
CA PRO A 367 4.98 5.63 -27.21
C PRO A 367 5.82 5.70 -25.93
N GLY A 368 6.02 4.55 -25.27
CA GLY A 368 6.90 4.41 -24.11
C GLY A 368 6.22 4.54 -22.74
N ILE A 369 4.95 4.96 -22.67
CA ILE A 369 4.19 4.98 -21.41
C ILE A 369 3.34 3.73 -21.17
N VAL A 370 3.32 2.80 -22.14
CA VAL A 370 2.50 1.59 -22.14
C VAL A 370 3.40 0.36 -22.23
N ARG A 371 3.01 -0.71 -21.54
CA ARG A 371 3.55 -2.07 -21.72
C ARG A 371 2.44 -2.98 -22.22
N ASP A 372 2.77 -3.94 -23.07
CA ASP A 372 1.80 -4.81 -23.73
C ASP A 372 1.01 -5.70 -22.74
N ASP A 373 1.55 -5.94 -21.55
CA ASP A 373 1.03 -6.85 -20.54
C ASP A 373 0.51 -6.16 -19.27
N ASP A 374 0.58 -4.82 -19.20
CA ASP A 374 0.17 -4.06 -18.02
C ASP A 374 -0.87 -2.98 -18.36
N HIS A 375 -1.94 -2.96 -17.56
CA HIS A 375 -2.99 -1.95 -17.62
C HIS A 375 -2.58 -0.60 -16.99
N HIS A 376 -1.43 -0.52 -16.31
CA HIS A 376 -0.90 0.71 -15.73
C HIS A 376 -0.02 1.49 -16.73
N TYR A 377 0.07 2.81 -16.53
CA TYR A 377 1.09 3.61 -17.20
C TYR A 377 2.46 3.36 -16.58
N PHE A 378 3.47 3.26 -17.43
CA PHE A 378 4.87 3.23 -17.05
C PHE A 378 5.47 4.62 -17.23
N LEU A 379 5.70 5.33 -16.13
CA LEU A 379 6.28 6.67 -16.17
C LEU A 379 7.73 6.61 -15.70
N ASP A 380 8.64 6.96 -16.60
CA ASP A 380 10.02 7.25 -16.22
C ASP A 380 10.14 8.61 -15.51
N ASP A 381 11.35 8.99 -15.15
CA ASP A 381 11.62 10.25 -14.45
C ASP A 381 11.21 11.47 -15.29
N ALA A 382 11.36 11.42 -16.62
CA ALA A 382 11.00 12.51 -17.52
C ALA A 382 9.49 12.71 -17.61
N TRP A 383 8.72 11.64 -17.74
CA TRP A 383 7.26 11.69 -17.70
C TRP A 383 6.74 12.10 -16.34
N SER A 384 7.38 11.63 -15.26
CA SER A 384 7.05 12.04 -13.90
C SER A 384 7.18 13.56 -13.73
N CYS A 385 8.28 14.15 -14.23
CA CYS A 385 8.46 15.61 -14.23
C CYS A 385 7.35 16.34 -15.00
N LYS A 386 6.95 15.83 -16.18
CA LYS A 386 5.87 16.44 -16.98
C LYS A 386 4.52 16.39 -16.26
N VAL A 387 4.16 15.24 -15.69
CA VAL A 387 2.93 15.11 -14.89
C VAL A 387 2.97 16.09 -13.71
N TRP A 388 4.12 16.22 -13.04
CA TRP A 388 4.25 17.16 -11.93
C TRP A 388 4.05 18.61 -12.35
N ASN A 389 4.70 19.05 -13.43
CA ASN A 389 4.55 20.42 -13.92
C ASN A 389 3.08 20.71 -14.24
N HIS A 390 2.42 19.77 -14.92
CA HIS A 390 0.99 19.88 -15.23
C HIS A 390 0.12 19.97 -13.97
N VAL A 391 0.37 19.11 -12.96
CA VAL A 391 -0.32 19.20 -11.67
C VAL A 391 -0.06 20.53 -10.98
N SER A 392 1.20 21.01 -10.97
CA SER A 392 1.59 22.26 -10.31
C SER A 392 0.87 23.46 -10.92
N GLU A 393 0.87 23.54 -12.25
CA GLU A 393 0.16 24.57 -13.01
C GLU A 393 -1.34 24.58 -12.69
N MET A 394 -1.99 23.41 -12.68
CA MET A 394 -3.42 23.28 -12.43
C MET A 394 -3.83 23.54 -10.98
N THR A 395 -2.95 23.20 -10.04
CA THR A 395 -3.26 23.30 -8.60
C THR A 395 -2.81 24.61 -7.98
N GLY A 396 -1.92 25.36 -8.65
CA GLY A 396 -1.25 26.53 -8.10
C GLY A 396 -0.22 26.16 -7.02
N LEU A 397 0.16 24.88 -6.92
CA LEU A 397 1.30 24.48 -6.11
C LEU A 397 2.54 25.12 -6.73
N ARG A 398 3.24 25.96 -5.96
CA ARG A 398 4.47 26.61 -6.43
C ARG A 398 5.47 25.55 -6.90
N GLU A 399 6.28 25.90 -7.89
CA GLU A 399 7.49 25.13 -8.20
C GLU A 399 8.25 24.89 -6.91
N LEU A 400 8.32 23.63 -6.48
CA LEU A 400 9.18 23.24 -5.37
C LEU A 400 10.62 23.36 -5.88
N PRO A 401 11.51 23.97 -5.07
CA PRO A 401 12.88 24.31 -5.49
C PRO A 401 13.70 23.12 -5.99
#